data_AF-A0A1A5QPP4-F1
#
_entry.id   AF-A0A1A5QPP4-F1
#
_cell.length_a   1.000
_cell.length_b   1.000
_cell.length_c   1.000
_cell.angle_alpha   90.00
_cell.angle_beta   90.00
_cell.angle_gamma   90.00
#
_symmetry.space_group_name_H-M   'P 1'
#
loop_
_entity.id
_entity.type
_entity.pdbx_description
1 polymer ?
#
loop_
_entity_poly.entity_id
_entity_poly.type
_entity_poly.pdbx_seq_one_letter_code
_entity_poly.pdbx_strand_id
1 'polypeptide(L)'
;MRLLAEAGDGRARDELLRAAYRHSGFDRGNAIGAIGYLRSEDPEEAYFAAQRLLTRHKVPAAADLMLEIDPDSAAPELLNRYPDAKPSLRLQLERRLRVHLGGDRLAALLAPLANSQRSKDRVLAAQVAAVIPSAVVVPWLDQLAAETLPAVCDAALVALRQRRLETSALLHRGRLLDSPKPIQWARLVKIIEIVDPYYLWPRNDPVSLKEVFEVLPYEFVVEARQLRSRLLKDRKNAASRADKDR
;
A
#
# COMPACT_ATOMS: atom_id res chain seq x y z
N MET A 1 13.11 18.69 -19.04
CA MET A 1 13.58 19.20 -17.74
C MET A 1 14.57 18.24 -17.07
N ARG A 2 14.18 17.03 -16.66
CA ARG A 2 15.10 16.07 -16.01
C ARG A 2 16.37 15.77 -16.82
N LEU A 3 16.21 15.37 -18.09
CA LEU A 3 17.34 15.12 -19.00
C LEU A 3 18.25 16.34 -19.27
N LEU A 4 17.71 17.56 -19.10
CA LEU A 4 18.49 18.80 -19.29
C LEU A 4 19.30 19.12 -18.04
N ALA A 5 18.72 18.93 -16.85
CA ALA A 5 19.43 19.07 -15.58
C ALA A 5 20.54 18.02 -15.44
N GLU A 6 20.27 16.76 -15.83
CA GLU A 6 21.27 15.68 -15.89
C GLU A 6 22.41 15.98 -16.88
N ALA A 7 22.15 16.80 -17.92
CA ALA A 7 23.16 17.27 -18.87
C ALA A 7 23.93 18.53 -18.41
N GLY A 8 23.74 18.97 -17.15
CA GLY A 8 24.45 20.10 -16.55
C GLY A 8 23.80 21.47 -16.73
N ASP A 9 22.54 21.54 -17.20
CA ASP A 9 21.81 22.81 -17.30
C ASP A 9 21.42 23.32 -15.90
N GLY A 10 22.12 24.35 -15.43
CA GLY A 10 21.89 24.97 -14.13
C GLY A 10 20.50 25.59 -13.98
N ARG A 11 19.89 26.09 -15.05
CA ARG A 11 18.52 26.63 -15.01
C ARG A 11 17.50 25.52 -14.84
N ALA A 12 17.71 24.39 -15.52
CA ALA A 12 16.85 23.22 -15.36
C ALA A 12 16.96 22.63 -13.93
N ARG A 13 18.15 22.66 -13.33
CA ARG A 13 18.37 22.26 -11.92
C ARG A 13 17.61 23.18 -10.96
N ASP A 14 17.72 24.49 -11.12
CA ASP A 14 17.01 25.47 -10.29
C ASP A 14 15.49 25.36 -10.41
N GLU A 15 14.97 25.11 -11.62
CA GLU A 15 13.55 24.90 -11.84
C GLU A 15 13.05 23.60 -11.19
N LEU A 16 13.85 22.53 -11.17
CA LEU A 16 13.50 21.29 -10.45
C LEU A 16 13.50 21.50 -8.93
N LEU A 17 14.51 22.17 -8.38
CA LEU A 17 14.55 22.52 -6.94
C LEU A 17 13.32 23.34 -6.53
N ARG A 18 12.95 24.35 -7.35
CA ARG A 18 11.73 25.14 -7.12
C ARG A 18 10.46 24.31 -7.26
N ALA A 19 10.39 23.39 -8.22
CA ALA A 19 9.24 22.51 -8.40
C ALA A 19 9.04 21.53 -7.23
N ALA A 20 10.13 21.06 -6.61
CA ALA A 20 10.07 20.21 -5.41
C ALA A 20 9.48 20.95 -4.19
N TYR A 21 9.78 22.24 -4.03
CA TYR A 21 9.42 23.03 -2.83
C TYR A 21 8.22 23.98 -2.96
N ARG A 22 7.65 24.07 -4.18
CA ARG A 22 6.70 25.05 -4.74
C ARG A 22 7.36 26.30 -5.34
N HIS A 23 7.01 26.51 -6.61
CA HIS A 23 6.79 27.81 -7.23
C HIS A 23 5.28 27.97 -7.54
N SER A 24 4.82 29.17 -7.91
CA SER A 24 3.43 29.41 -8.34
C SER A 24 3.04 28.47 -9.49
N GLY A 25 1.87 27.82 -9.40
CA GLY A 25 1.43 26.80 -10.36
C GLY A 25 1.77 25.36 -9.99
N PHE A 26 1.46 24.95 -8.75
CA PHE A 26 1.68 23.58 -8.25
C PHE A 26 1.06 22.51 -9.17
N ASP A 27 1.92 21.78 -9.86
CA ASP A 27 1.58 20.56 -10.59
C ASP A 27 2.13 19.33 -9.85
N ARG A 28 1.26 18.35 -9.60
CA ARG A 28 1.61 17.15 -8.82
C ARG A 28 2.64 16.28 -9.54
N GLY A 29 2.57 16.19 -10.86
CA GLY A 29 3.49 15.39 -11.67
C GLY A 29 4.89 15.99 -11.65
N ASN A 30 4.98 17.31 -11.80
CA ASN A 30 6.25 18.05 -11.75
C ASN A 30 6.93 17.94 -10.39
N ALA A 31 6.17 18.03 -9.28
CA ALA A 31 6.72 17.87 -7.94
C ALA A 31 7.27 16.47 -7.68
N ILE A 32 6.54 15.41 -8.08
CA ILE A 32 7.01 14.02 -7.96
C ILE A 32 8.27 13.79 -8.79
N GLY A 33 8.28 14.27 -10.04
CA GLY A 33 9.42 14.15 -10.94
C GLY A 33 10.67 14.88 -10.41
N ALA A 34 10.48 16.06 -9.82
CA ALA A 34 11.56 16.84 -9.20
C ALA A 34 12.14 16.16 -7.96
N ILE A 35 11.31 15.63 -7.07
CA ILE A 35 11.78 14.86 -5.91
C ILE A 35 12.53 13.61 -6.37
N GLY A 36 12.03 12.94 -7.42
CA GLY A 36 12.71 11.78 -8.02
C GLY A 36 14.05 12.11 -8.68
N TYR A 37 14.31 13.37 -9.05
CA TYR A 37 15.63 13.87 -9.46
C TYR A 37 16.49 14.18 -8.23
N LEU A 38 15.94 14.87 -7.22
CA LEU A 38 16.67 15.18 -5.99
C LEU A 38 17.18 13.93 -5.29
N ARG A 39 16.45 12.82 -5.34
CA ARG A 39 16.87 11.57 -4.71
C ARG A 39 18.29 11.13 -5.07
N SER A 40 18.78 11.37 -6.30
CA SER A 40 20.14 10.99 -6.69
C SER A 40 21.21 12.00 -6.29
N GLU A 41 20.83 13.25 -6.07
CA GLU A 41 21.74 14.36 -5.77
C GLU A 41 21.85 14.65 -4.26
N ASP A 42 20.69 14.64 -3.59
CA ASP A 42 20.51 14.95 -2.17
C ASP A 42 19.30 14.15 -1.61
N PRO A 43 19.54 12.93 -1.10
CA PRO A 43 18.48 12.06 -0.57
C PRO A 43 17.74 12.65 0.63
N GLU A 44 18.43 13.40 1.50
CA GLU A 44 17.81 14.00 2.70
C GLU A 44 16.82 15.09 2.30
N GLU A 45 17.23 15.96 1.39
CA GLU A 45 16.37 17.01 0.85
C GLU A 45 15.20 16.42 0.05
N ALA A 46 15.43 15.34 -0.71
CA ALA A 46 14.38 14.61 -1.40
C ALA A 46 13.35 14.00 -0.42
N TYR A 47 13.82 13.43 0.69
CA TYR A 47 12.96 12.88 1.74
C TYR A 47 12.11 14.00 2.37
N PHE A 48 12.73 15.12 2.73
CA PHE A 48 12.03 16.27 3.31
C PHE A 48 10.97 16.85 2.34
N ALA A 49 11.30 16.97 1.05
CA ALA A 49 10.35 17.39 0.03
C ALA A 49 9.16 16.42 -0.10
N ALA A 50 9.41 15.11 -0.11
CA ALA A 50 8.37 14.07 -0.13
C ALA A 50 7.48 14.15 1.12
N GLN A 51 8.08 14.24 2.29
CA GLN A 51 7.39 14.41 3.57
C GLN A 51 6.45 15.63 3.54
N ARG A 52 6.95 16.77 3.04
CA ARG A 52 6.18 18.01 2.90
C ARG A 52 5.04 17.87 1.90
N LEU A 53 5.28 17.20 0.76
CA LEU A 53 4.28 16.90 -0.26
C LEU A 53 3.14 16.05 0.33
N LEU A 54 3.47 15.00 1.09
CA LEU A 54 2.48 14.18 1.79
C LEU A 54 1.70 15.02 2.82
N THR A 55 2.40 15.81 3.63
CA THR A 55 1.79 16.58 4.73
C THR A 55 0.79 17.59 4.22
N ARG A 56 1.20 18.42 3.26
CA ARG A 56 0.43 19.57 2.78
C ARG A 56 -0.62 19.20 1.74
N HIS A 57 -0.29 18.26 0.85
CA HIS A 57 -1.12 17.96 -0.31
C HIS A 57 -1.80 16.59 -0.23
N LYS A 58 -1.48 15.79 0.78
CA LYS A 58 -2.03 14.43 0.98
C LYS A 58 -1.86 13.56 -0.27
N VAL A 59 -0.78 13.77 -1.02
CA VAL A 59 -0.49 13.03 -2.26
C VAL A 59 0.08 11.67 -1.88
N PRO A 60 -0.60 10.55 -2.16
CA PRO A 60 -0.13 9.25 -1.71
C PRO A 60 1.20 8.82 -2.32
N ALA A 61 1.48 9.23 -3.56
CA ALA A 61 2.76 8.96 -4.22
C ALA A 61 3.98 9.53 -3.48
N ALA A 62 3.78 10.51 -2.59
CA ALA A 62 4.86 11.00 -1.74
C ALA A 62 5.30 9.95 -0.70
N ALA A 63 4.39 9.09 -0.24
CA ALA A 63 4.74 7.98 0.66
C ALA A 63 5.59 6.92 -0.06
N ASP A 64 5.38 6.71 -1.37
CA ASP A 64 6.25 5.84 -2.18
C ASP A 64 7.68 6.41 -2.18
N LEU A 65 7.83 7.70 -2.50
CA LEU A 65 9.13 8.37 -2.50
C LEU A 65 9.83 8.28 -1.14
N MET A 66 9.12 8.52 -0.04
CA MET A 66 9.69 8.40 1.31
C MET A 66 10.20 6.97 1.58
N LEU A 67 9.39 5.95 1.28
CA LEU A 67 9.75 4.54 1.50
C LEU A 67 10.87 4.06 0.57
N GLU A 68 10.99 4.61 -0.63
CA GLU A 68 12.08 4.33 -1.57
C GLU A 68 13.41 5.00 -1.17
N ILE A 69 13.35 6.15 -0.49
CA ILE A 69 14.53 6.90 -0.05
C ILE A 69 15.07 6.32 1.26
N ASP A 70 14.24 6.28 2.29
CA ASP A 70 14.60 5.78 3.61
C ASP A 70 13.39 5.08 4.25
N PRO A 71 13.27 3.75 4.07
CA PRO A 71 12.17 3.00 4.64
C PRO A 71 12.20 2.90 6.17
N ASP A 72 13.36 3.03 6.82
CA ASP A 72 13.49 2.95 8.28
C ASP A 72 12.93 4.20 8.95
N SER A 73 13.16 5.38 8.36
CA SER A 73 12.55 6.63 8.83
C SER A 73 11.10 6.79 8.35
N ALA A 74 10.80 6.41 7.10
CA ALA A 74 9.47 6.58 6.51
C ALA A 74 8.41 5.74 7.20
N ALA A 75 8.68 4.46 7.47
CA ALA A 75 7.64 3.56 7.93
C ALA A 75 7.04 3.97 9.30
N PRO A 76 7.83 4.27 10.35
CA PRO A 76 7.30 4.82 11.60
C PRO A 76 6.53 6.12 11.40
N GLU A 77 7.02 7.01 10.52
CA GLU A 77 6.38 8.29 10.27
C GLU A 77 4.99 8.13 9.62
N LEU A 78 4.88 7.25 8.62
CA LEU A 78 3.62 6.94 7.96
C LEU A 78 2.63 6.28 8.93
N LEU A 79 3.10 5.41 9.83
CA LEU A 79 2.28 4.82 10.88
C LEU A 79 1.77 5.86 11.88
N ASN A 80 2.61 6.81 12.29
CA ASN A 80 2.20 7.91 13.18
C ASN A 80 1.11 8.80 12.55
N ARG A 81 1.11 8.94 11.22
CA ARG A 81 0.10 9.72 10.48
C ARG A 81 -1.19 8.94 10.20
N TYR A 82 -1.14 7.61 10.24
CA TYR A 82 -2.26 6.74 9.86
C TYR A 82 -3.54 6.98 10.69
N PRO A 83 -3.50 7.15 12.03
CA PRO A 83 -4.68 7.43 12.84
C PRO A 83 -5.45 8.68 12.42
N ASP A 84 -4.76 9.72 11.93
CA ASP A 84 -5.39 10.98 11.55
C ASP A 84 -5.67 11.07 10.04
N ALA A 85 -5.20 10.10 9.26
CA ALA A 85 -5.44 10.04 7.83
C ALA A 85 -6.92 9.76 7.53
N LYS A 86 -7.42 10.40 6.47
CA LYS A 86 -8.72 10.08 5.88
C LYS A 86 -8.72 8.63 5.34
N PRO A 87 -9.88 7.94 5.31
CA PRO A 87 -9.99 6.57 4.79
C PRO A 87 -9.32 6.35 3.41
N SER A 88 -9.46 7.29 2.47
CA SER A 88 -8.81 7.19 1.16
C SER A 88 -7.29 7.20 1.23
N LEU A 89 -6.71 7.98 2.14
CA LEU A 89 -5.27 8.02 2.37
C LEU A 89 -4.81 6.77 3.14
N ARG A 90 -5.55 6.31 4.15
CA ARG A 90 -5.24 5.08 4.90
C ARG A 90 -5.10 3.87 3.99
N LEU A 91 -6.08 3.66 3.11
CA LEU A 91 -6.04 2.59 2.10
C LEU A 91 -4.76 2.67 1.24
N GLN A 92 -4.35 3.88 0.89
CA GLN A 92 -3.17 4.09 0.07
C GLN A 92 -1.87 3.90 0.85
N LEU A 93 -1.83 4.23 2.14
CA LEU A 93 -0.69 3.99 3.02
C LEU A 93 -0.50 2.50 3.29
N GLU A 94 -1.57 1.78 3.62
CA GLU A 94 -1.56 0.32 3.81
C GLU A 94 -0.94 -0.42 2.62
N ARG A 95 -1.42 -0.09 1.41
CA ARG A 95 -0.92 -0.67 0.15
C ARG A 95 0.58 -0.47 -0.03
N ARG A 96 1.08 0.70 0.32
CA ARG A 96 2.49 1.07 0.15
C ARG A 96 3.37 0.45 1.20
N LEU A 97 2.93 0.47 2.47
CA LEU A 97 3.63 -0.17 3.57
C LEU A 97 3.84 -1.66 3.26
N ARG A 98 2.81 -2.37 2.78
CA ARG A 98 2.96 -3.77 2.38
C ARG A 98 3.94 -3.94 1.22
N VAL A 99 3.79 -3.16 0.14
CA VAL A 99 4.61 -3.31 -1.07
C VAL A 99 6.09 -3.02 -0.82
N HIS A 100 6.40 -1.98 -0.05
CA HIS A 100 7.79 -1.55 0.16
C HIS A 100 8.49 -2.26 1.32
N LEU A 101 7.76 -2.61 2.38
CA LEU A 101 8.36 -3.24 3.56
C LEU A 101 8.26 -4.77 3.52
N GLY A 102 7.30 -5.31 2.78
CA GLY A 102 6.95 -6.72 2.87
C GLY A 102 6.29 -7.08 4.20
N GLY A 103 6.01 -8.38 4.38
CA GLY A 103 5.26 -8.85 5.53
C GLY A 103 6.04 -8.88 6.84
N ASP A 104 7.26 -9.43 6.82
CA ASP A 104 8.06 -9.64 8.03
C ASP A 104 8.47 -8.31 8.67
N ARG A 105 8.94 -7.35 7.86
CA ARG A 105 9.33 -6.02 8.35
C ARG A 105 8.14 -5.25 8.90
N LEU A 106 6.98 -5.33 8.23
CA LEU A 106 5.76 -4.69 8.72
C LEU A 106 5.28 -5.34 10.03
N ALA A 107 5.35 -6.67 10.16
CA ALA A 107 5.02 -7.37 11.40
C ALA A 107 5.95 -6.98 12.56
N ALA A 108 7.26 -6.90 12.30
CA ALA A 108 8.26 -6.47 13.28
C ALA A 108 8.03 -5.02 13.73
N LEU A 109 7.71 -4.12 12.79
CA LEU A 109 7.44 -2.71 13.06
C LEU A 109 6.18 -2.51 13.93
N LEU A 110 5.14 -3.33 13.73
CA LEU A 110 3.89 -3.22 14.49
C LEU A 110 3.92 -3.94 15.85
N ALA A 111 4.83 -4.90 16.05
CA ALA A 111 4.88 -5.69 17.29
C ALA A 111 5.03 -4.84 18.57
N PRO A 112 5.87 -3.79 18.63
CA PRO A 112 5.92 -2.92 19.81
C PRO A 112 4.61 -2.17 20.07
N LEU A 113 3.90 -1.76 19.00
CA LEU A 113 2.61 -1.08 19.12
C LEU A 113 1.51 -2.03 19.60
N ALA A 114 1.53 -3.28 19.13
CA ALA A 114 0.61 -4.33 19.59
C ALA A 114 0.77 -4.65 21.09
N ASN A 115 1.99 -4.52 21.62
CA ASN A 115 2.30 -4.74 23.03
C ASN A 115 2.29 -3.45 23.88
N SER A 116 1.94 -2.30 23.30
CA SER A 116 1.91 -1.02 24.00
C SER A 116 0.81 -1.01 25.06
N GLN A 117 1.03 -0.30 26.16
CA GLN A 117 0.01 -0.05 27.18
C GLN A 117 -1.13 0.86 26.67
N ARG A 118 -0.87 1.66 25.62
CA ARG A 118 -1.87 2.55 25.05
C ARG A 118 -2.80 1.79 24.11
N SER A 119 -4.09 1.81 24.40
CA SER A 119 -5.10 1.16 23.55
C SER A 119 -5.10 1.69 22.11
N LYS A 120 -4.82 2.99 21.90
CA LYS A 120 -4.72 3.59 20.56
C LYS A 120 -3.62 2.95 19.71
N ASP A 121 -2.48 2.61 20.31
CA ASP A 121 -1.36 1.97 19.62
C ASP A 121 -1.72 0.54 19.24
N ARG A 122 -2.39 -0.19 20.14
CA ARG A 122 -2.89 -1.55 19.88
C ARG A 122 -3.95 -1.58 18.78
N VAL A 123 -4.88 -0.62 18.78
CA VAL A 123 -5.85 -0.44 17.69
C VAL A 123 -5.14 -0.18 16.36
N LEU A 124 -4.13 0.71 16.34
CA LEU A 124 -3.33 0.98 15.14
C LEU A 124 -2.64 -0.29 14.64
N ALA A 125 -1.97 -1.03 15.53
CA ALA A 125 -1.31 -2.29 15.19
C ALA A 125 -2.30 -3.29 14.58
N ALA A 126 -3.46 -3.47 15.20
CA ALA A 126 -4.51 -4.36 14.70
C ALA A 126 -5.05 -3.93 13.32
N GLN A 127 -5.31 -2.64 13.12
CA GLN A 127 -5.81 -2.12 11.83
C GLN A 127 -4.81 -2.37 10.69
N VAL A 128 -3.53 -2.05 10.91
CA VAL A 128 -2.50 -2.21 9.88
C VAL A 128 -2.12 -3.68 9.68
N ALA A 129 -2.33 -4.54 10.68
CA ALA A 129 -2.10 -5.98 10.55
C ALA A 129 -2.90 -6.64 9.41
N ALA A 130 -4.03 -6.04 9.02
CA ALA A 130 -4.88 -6.53 7.94
C ALA A 130 -4.15 -6.64 6.59
N VAL A 131 -3.10 -5.85 6.37
CA VAL A 131 -2.32 -5.87 5.11
C VAL A 131 -1.00 -6.63 5.21
N ILE A 132 -0.62 -7.14 6.39
CA ILE A 132 0.46 -8.11 6.48
C ILE A 132 0.02 -9.38 5.73
N PRO A 133 0.83 -9.91 4.79
CA PRO A 133 0.56 -11.18 4.13
C PRO A 133 0.19 -12.28 5.11
N SER A 134 -0.80 -13.08 4.75
CA SER A 134 -1.38 -14.13 5.60
C SER A 134 -0.40 -15.26 5.94
N ALA A 135 0.63 -15.46 5.11
CA ALA A 135 1.70 -16.43 5.37
C ALA A 135 2.66 -16.00 6.49
N VAL A 136 2.76 -14.70 6.79
CA VAL A 136 3.60 -14.20 7.89
C VAL A 136 2.87 -14.43 9.20
N VAL A 137 3.53 -15.06 10.17
CA VAL A 137 2.94 -15.37 11.47
C VAL A 137 2.90 -14.11 12.34
N VAL A 138 1.73 -13.80 12.92
CA VAL A 138 1.51 -12.57 13.71
C VAL A 138 0.81 -12.94 15.03
N PRO A 139 1.52 -13.54 16.00
CA PRO A 139 0.89 -14.13 17.20
C PRO A 139 0.17 -13.10 18.07
N TRP A 140 0.69 -11.87 18.09
CA TRP A 140 0.08 -10.77 18.85
C TRP A 140 -1.31 -10.41 18.31
N LEU A 141 -1.64 -10.68 17.05
CA LEU A 141 -2.96 -10.35 16.49
C LEU A 141 -4.07 -11.21 17.10
N ASP A 142 -3.79 -12.50 17.34
CA ASP A 142 -4.74 -13.39 18.03
C ASP A 142 -4.95 -12.97 19.49
N GLN A 143 -3.90 -12.47 20.15
CA GLN A 143 -4.00 -11.91 21.50
C GLN A 143 -4.87 -10.65 21.52
N LEU A 144 -4.69 -9.73 20.56
CA LEU A 144 -5.52 -8.52 20.43
C LEU A 144 -6.99 -8.86 20.16
N ALA A 145 -7.27 -9.94 19.43
CA ALA A 145 -8.62 -10.40 19.15
C ALA A 145 -9.32 -11.04 20.37
N ALA A 146 -8.56 -11.43 21.39
CA ALA A 146 -9.08 -11.92 22.67
C ALA A 146 -9.10 -10.84 23.76
N GLU A 147 -8.69 -9.60 23.44
CA GLU A 147 -8.64 -8.50 24.39
C GLU A 147 -10.06 -8.03 24.79
N THR A 148 -10.19 -7.51 26.01
CA THR A 148 -11.47 -7.03 26.57
C THR A 148 -11.93 -5.70 26.00
N LEU A 149 -11.01 -4.85 25.52
CA LEU A 149 -11.34 -3.55 24.96
C LEU A 149 -11.98 -3.72 23.57
N PRO A 150 -13.27 -3.34 23.38
CA PRO A 150 -13.99 -3.62 22.13
C PRO A 150 -13.30 -3.05 20.90
N ALA A 151 -12.77 -1.81 20.97
CA ALA A 151 -12.11 -1.17 19.85
C ALA A 151 -10.86 -1.93 19.35
N VAL A 152 -10.13 -2.59 20.25
CA VAL A 152 -8.94 -3.39 19.88
C VAL A 152 -9.37 -4.73 19.31
N CYS A 153 -10.29 -5.41 20.01
CA CYS A 153 -10.85 -6.69 19.60
C CYS A 153 -11.49 -6.62 18.21
N ASP A 154 -12.36 -5.63 17.97
CA ASP A 154 -13.04 -5.45 16.68
C ASP A 154 -12.04 -5.20 15.54
N ALA A 155 -11.04 -4.34 15.77
CA ALA A 155 -9.99 -4.09 14.78
C ALA A 155 -9.19 -5.36 14.46
N ALA A 156 -8.85 -6.15 15.48
CA ALA A 156 -8.10 -7.39 15.32
C ALA A 156 -8.91 -8.46 14.58
N LEU A 157 -10.20 -8.61 14.90
CA LEU A 157 -11.11 -9.52 14.22
C LEU A 157 -11.32 -9.16 12.75
N VAL A 158 -11.39 -7.87 12.42
CA VAL A 158 -11.44 -7.40 11.02
C VAL A 158 -10.15 -7.78 10.28
N ALA A 159 -8.98 -7.55 10.89
CA ALA A 159 -7.70 -7.91 10.29
C ALA A 159 -7.53 -9.42 10.10
N LEU A 160 -7.93 -10.24 11.08
CA LEU A 160 -7.94 -11.70 10.98
C LEU A 160 -8.86 -12.18 9.86
N ARG A 161 -10.05 -11.57 9.71
CA ARG A 161 -10.96 -11.88 8.59
C ARG A 161 -10.30 -11.60 7.25
N GLN A 162 -9.65 -10.45 7.10
CA GLN A 162 -8.95 -10.10 5.86
C GLN A 162 -7.82 -11.08 5.54
N ARG A 163 -7.04 -11.48 6.55
CA ARG A 163 -5.97 -12.48 6.39
C ARG A 163 -6.52 -13.85 6.00
N ARG A 164 -7.65 -14.28 6.56
CA ARG A 164 -8.33 -15.54 6.17
C ARG A 164 -8.83 -15.53 4.72
N LEU A 165 -9.35 -14.39 4.25
CA LEU A 165 -9.72 -14.22 2.84
C LEU A 165 -8.50 -14.37 1.93
N GLU A 166 -7.35 -13.81 2.34
CA GLU A 166 -6.11 -13.94 1.60
C GLU A 166 -5.59 -15.39 1.57
N THR A 167 -5.60 -16.09 2.71
CA THR A 167 -5.27 -17.53 2.76
C THR A 167 -6.17 -18.33 1.82
N SER A 168 -7.46 -18.03 1.80
CA SER A 168 -8.41 -18.68 0.88
C SER A 168 -8.08 -18.41 -0.59
N ALA A 169 -7.65 -17.20 -0.93
CA ALA A 169 -7.17 -16.88 -2.27
C ALA A 169 -5.92 -17.67 -2.65
N LEU A 170 -4.96 -17.85 -1.74
CA LEU A 170 -3.78 -18.69 -1.99
C LEU A 170 -4.16 -20.16 -2.23
N LEU A 171 -5.15 -20.69 -1.50
CA LEU A 171 -5.69 -22.02 -1.75
C LEU A 171 -6.38 -22.14 -3.12
N HIS A 172 -7.12 -21.10 -3.53
CA HIS A 172 -7.70 -21.06 -4.88
C HIS A 172 -6.61 -21.01 -5.96
N ARG A 173 -5.55 -20.21 -5.76
CA ARG A 173 -4.41 -20.08 -6.67
C ARG A 173 -3.69 -21.42 -6.83
N GLY A 174 -3.43 -22.14 -5.73
CA GLY A 174 -2.73 -23.42 -5.75
C GLY A 174 -3.46 -24.55 -6.50
N ARG A 175 -4.78 -24.43 -6.71
CA ARG A 175 -5.59 -25.39 -7.48
C ARG A 175 -6.02 -24.86 -8.85
N LEU A 176 -5.56 -23.66 -9.21
CA LEU A 176 -6.11 -22.93 -10.34
C LEU A 176 -5.79 -23.63 -11.66
N LEU A 177 -4.53 -23.97 -11.92
CA LEU A 177 -4.12 -24.57 -13.20
C LEU A 177 -4.61 -26.02 -13.36
N ASP A 178 -4.77 -26.76 -12.26
CA ASP A 178 -5.28 -28.15 -12.27
C ASP A 178 -6.80 -28.24 -12.47
N SER A 179 -7.50 -27.11 -12.45
CA SER A 179 -8.95 -27.09 -12.58
C SER A 179 -9.40 -27.12 -14.05
N PRO A 180 -10.57 -27.69 -14.36
CA PRO A 180 -11.23 -27.51 -15.66
C PRO A 180 -11.50 -26.03 -15.97
N LYS A 181 -11.45 -25.63 -17.24
CA LYS A 181 -11.54 -24.23 -17.71
C LYS A 181 -12.64 -23.39 -17.02
N PRO A 182 -13.91 -23.84 -16.86
CA PRO A 182 -14.92 -23.06 -16.15
C PRO A 182 -14.59 -22.81 -14.67
N ILE A 183 -13.98 -23.80 -14.01
CA ILE A 183 -13.56 -23.70 -12.61
C ILE A 183 -12.30 -22.84 -12.47
N GLN A 184 -11.38 -22.88 -13.44
CA GLN A 184 -10.24 -21.94 -13.48
C GLN A 184 -10.74 -20.49 -13.43
N TRP A 185 -11.77 -20.18 -14.23
CA TRP A 185 -12.34 -18.83 -14.28
C TRP A 185 -13.00 -18.45 -12.97
N ALA A 186 -13.84 -19.33 -12.41
CA ALA A 186 -14.49 -19.10 -11.13
C ALA A 186 -13.47 -18.88 -9.99
N ARG A 187 -12.37 -19.64 -9.96
CA ARG A 187 -11.27 -19.45 -9.00
C ARG A 187 -10.59 -18.10 -9.20
N LEU A 188 -10.29 -17.73 -10.43
CA LEU A 188 -9.63 -16.46 -10.76
C LEU A 188 -10.47 -15.26 -10.32
N VAL A 189 -11.77 -15.26 -10.67
CA VAL A 189 -12.73 -14.24 -10.23
C VAL A 189 -12.75 -14.17 -8.70
N LYS A 190 -12.86 -15.32 -8.03
CA LYS A 190 -12.95 -15.35 -6.57
C LYS A 190 -11.71 -14.77 -5.90
N ILE A 191 -10.51 -15.08 -6.40
CA ILE A 191 -9.26 -14.50 -5.90
C ILE A 191 -9.28 -12.97 -6.03
N ILE A 192 -9.69 -12.47 -7.20
CA ILE A 192 -9.73 -11.03 -7.50
C ILE A 192 -10.75 -10.28 -6.65
N GLU A 193 -11.84 -10.93 -6.25
CA GLU A 193 -12.86 -10.35 -5.37
C GLU A 193 -12.38 -10.22 -3.92
N ILE A 194 -11.78 -11.28 -3.38
CA ILE A 194 -11.51 -11.39 -1.93
C ILE A 194 -10.17 -10.78 -1.50
N VAL A 195 -9.24 -10.58 -2.44
CA VAL A 195 -7.96 -9.89 -2.20
C VAL A 195 -8.02 -8.48 -2.78
N ASP A 196 -7.29 -7.53 -2.21
CA ASP A 196 -7.14 -6.23 -2.84
C ASP A 196 -6.44 -6.39 -4.21
N PRO A 197 -7.09 -6.01 -5.34
CA PRO A 197 -6.53 -6.18 -6.68
C PRO A 197 -5.25 -5.37 -6.93
N TYR A 198 -4.88 -4.48 -6.01
CA TYR A 198 -3.61 -3.79 -6.02
C TYR A 198 -2.43 -4.77 -5.91
N TYR A 199 -2.55 -5.82 -5.10
CA TYR A 199 -1.47 -6.78 -4.82
C TYR A 199 -1.34 -7.92 -5.86
N LEU A 200 -2.36 -8.10 -6.71
CA LEU A 200 -2.43 -9.26 -7.61
C LEU A 200 -1.55 -9.17 -8.87
N TRP A 201 -0.95 -8.00 -9.15
CA TRP A 201 -0.15 -7.73 -10.36
C TRP A 201 1.34 -7.48 -10.11
N PRO A 202 1.78 -6.86 -9.00
CA PRO A 202 3.19 -6.76 -8.66
C PRO A 202 3.82 -8.15 -8.54
N ARG A 203 5.05 -8.35 -9.05
CA ARG A 203 5.72 -9.67 -9.02
C ARG A 203 6.09 -10.10 -7.60
N ASN A 204 6.39 -9.13 -6.73
CA ASN A 204 7.03 -9.38 -5.44
C ASN A 204 6.03 -9.62 -4.30
N ASP A 205 4.72 -9.59 -4.57
CA ASP A 205 3.71 -9.88 -3.54
C ASP A 205 3.38 -11.38 -3.51
N PRO A 206 3.29 -12.02 -2.33
CA PRO A 206 2.92 -13.44 -2.19
C PRO A 206 1.60 -13.81 -2.89
N VAL A 207 0.65 -12.89 -3.00
CA VAL A 207 -0.65 -13.14 -3.64
C VAL A 207 -0.68 -12.84 -5.14
N SER A 208 0.47 -12.48 -5.72
CA SER A 208 0.57 -12.14 -7.14
C SER A 208 0.04 -13.25 -8.05
N LEU A 209 -0.66 -12.83 -9.10
CA LEU A 209 -1.14 -13.69 -10.18
C LEU A 209 -0.27 -13.57 -11.43
N LYS A 210 0.86 -12.85 -11.38
CA LYS A 210 1.69 -12.62 -12.57
C LYS A 210 2.10 -13.92 -13.27
N GLU A 211 2.66 -14.87 -12.52
CA GLU A 211 3.06 -16.19 -13.04
C GLU A 211 1.86 -17.00 -13.55
N VAL A 212 0.69 -16.83 -12.91
CA VAL A 212 -0.55 -17.49 -13.34
C VAL A 212 -1.00 -16.95 -14.70
N PHE A 213 -0.90 -15.63 -14.91
CA PHE A 213 -1.26 -14.99 -16.18
C PHE A 213 -0.30 -15.30 -17.33
N GLU A 214 0.91 -15.79 -17.05
CA GLU A 214 1.85 -16.25 -18.09
C GLU A 214 1.43 -17.61 -18.67
N VAL A 215 0.63 -18.40 -17.94
CA VAL A 215 0.20 -19.75 -18.34
C VAL A 215 -1.26 -19.79 -18.79
N LEU A 216 -2.12 -18.94 -18.22
CA LEU A 216 -3.53 -18.91 -18.55
C LEU A 216 -3.81 -18.45 -20.01
N PRO A 217 -4.90 -18.94 -20.62
CA PRO A 217 -5.36 -18.41 -21.90
C PRO A 217 -5.58 -16.89 -21.87
N TYR A 218 -5.28 -16.22 -22.99
CA TYR A 218 -5.28 -14.74 -23.06
C TYR A 218 -6.63 -14.11 -22.68
N GLU A 219 -7.75 -14.76 -22.98
CA GLU A 219 -9.08 -14.28 -22.63
C GLU A 219 -9.27 -14.09 -21.12
N PHE A 220 -8.66 -14.95 -20.30
CA PHE A 220 -8.70 -14.83 -18.83
C PHE A 220 -7.97 -13.56 -18.37
N VAL A 221 -6.86 -13.22 -19.03
CA VAL A 221 -6.05 -12.05 -18.70
C VAL A 221 -6.82 -10.76 -19.02
N VAL A 222 -7.53 -10.72 -20.15
CA VAL A 222 -8.34 -9.56 -20.56
C VAL A 222 -9.46 -9.33 -19.55
N GLU A 223 -10.25 -10.36 -19.23
CA GLU A 223 -11.36 -10.23 -18.30
C GLU A 223 -10.88 -9.92 -16.87
N ALA A 224 -9.79 -10.54 -16.41
CA ALA A 224 -9.20 -10.24 -15.12
C ALA A 224 -8.72 -8.78 -15.00
N ARG A 225 -8.16 -8.19 -16.07
CA ARG A 225 -7.76 -6.77 -16.11
C ARG A 225 -8.96 -5.83 -16.02
N GLN A 226 -10.07 -6.17 -16.69
CA GLN A 226 -11.31 -5.39 -16.61
C GLN A 226 -11.89 -5.46 -15.19
N LEU A 227 -11.99 -6.66 -14.63
CA LEU A 227 -12.47 -6.89 -13.26
C LEU A 227 -11.63 -6.14 -12.23
N ARG A 228 -10.30 -6.23 -12.34
CA ARG A 228 -9.36 -5.47 -11.50
C ARG A 228 -9.64 -3.98 -11.56
N SER A 229 -9.75 -3.42 -12.77
CA SER A 229 -9.95 -1.98 -12.96
C SER A 229 -11.24 -1.50 -12.30
N ARG A 230 -12.32 -2.27 -12.45
CA ARG A 230 -13.60 -2.02 -11.78
C ARG A 230 -13.45 -2.04 -10.26
N LEU A 231 -12.92 -3.12 -9.70
CA LEU A 231 -12.79 -3.28 -8.25
C LEU A 231 -11.83 -2.28 -7.59
N LEU A 232 -10.76 -1.86 -8.29
CA LEU A 232 -9.88 -0.78 -7.82
C LEU A 232 -10.63 0.55 -7.74
N LYS A 233 -11.44 0.85 -8.76
CA LYS A 233 -12.29 2.05 -8.80
C LYS A 233 -13.32 2.01 -7.69
N ASP A 234 -13.98 0.88 -7.47
CA ASP A 234 -15.01 0.72 -6.43
C ASP A 234 -14.43 0.92 -5.03
N ARG A 235 -13.29 0.30 -4.72
CA ARG A 235 -12.59 0.51 -3.44
C ARG A 235 -12.17 1.97 -3.23
N LYS A 236 -11.64 2.63 -4.28
CA LYS A 236 -11.28 4.05 -4.22
C LYS A 236 -12.52 4.93 -3.97
N ASN A 237 -13.62 4.66 -4.66
CA ASN A 237 -14.88 5.39 -4.49
C ASN A 237 -15.46 5.18 -3.09
N ALA A 238 -15.45 3.96 -2.57
CA ALA A 238 -15.91 3.65 -1.22
C ALA A 238 -15.09 4.42 -0.18
N ALA A 239 -13.75 4.40 -0.28
CA ALA A 239 -12.89 5.14 0.62
C ALA A 239 -13.12 6.66 0.50
N SER A 240 -13.26 7.19 -0.72
CA SER A 240 -13.57 8.61 -0.94
C SER A 240 -14.96 9.04 -0.48
N ARG A 241 -15.94 8.13 -0.40
CA ARG A 241 -17.24 8.40 0.20
C ARG A 241 -17.11 8.47 1.72
N ALA A 242 -16.41 7.51 2.32
CA ALA A 242 -16.13 7.50 3.75
C ALA A 242 -15.32 8.73 4.23
N ASP A 243 -14.54 9.36 3.35
CA ASP A 243 -13.87 10.64 3.63
C ASP A 243 -14.82 11.81 3.88
N LYS A 244 -16.08 11.74 3.41
CA LYS A 244 -17.11 12.79 3.55
C LYS A 244 -18.00 12.56 4.77
N ASP A 245 -18.10 11.33 5.22
CA ASP A 245 -18.93 10.92 6.36
C ASP A 245 -18.22 11.14 7.72
N ARG A 246 -17.01 11.73 7.70
CA ARG A 246 -16.10 11.91 8.83
C ARG A 246 -15.63 13.36 8.90
#